data_AF-A0A1F8LEE6-F1
#
_entry.id   AF-A0A1F8LEE6-F1
#
_cell.length_a   1.000
_cell.length_b   1.000
_cell.length_c   1.000
_cell.angle_alpha   90.00
_cell.angle_beta   90.00
_cell.angle_gamma   90.00
#
_symmetry.space_group_name_H-M   'P 1'
#
loop_
_entity.id
_entity.type
_entity.pdbx_description
1 polymer ?
#
loop_
_entity_poly.entity_id
_entity_poly.type
_entity_poly.pdbx_seq_one_letter_code
_entity_poly.pdbx_strand_id
1 'polypeptide(L)' 'MRDDRAYLHHLLDAVGRIEACAAGGKDRLLAEPIVQDAVIRNLEVIGEAVKNLSPEHSIQPGPSSRRR' A
#
# COMPACT_ATOMS: atom_id res chain seq x y z
N MET A 1 6.57 -22.47 -4.77
CA MET A 1 5.87 -21.26 -5.24
C MET A 1 5.57 -20.44 -4.00
N ARG A 2 5.97 -19.16 -3.98
CA ARG A 2 5.68 -18.28 -2.84
C ARG A 2 4.17 -18.01 -2.86
N ASP A 3 3.52 -18.04 -1.71
CA ASP A 3 2.07 -17.81 -1.65
C ASP A 3 1.79 -16.31 -1.68
N ASP A 4 1.64 -15.76 -2.89
CA ASP A 4 1.37 -14.34 -3.11
C ASP A 4 -0.03 -13.92 -2.60
N ARG A 5 -0.94 -14.87 -2.36
CA ARG A 5 -2.33 -14.58 -1.94
C ARG A 5 -2.39 -13.79 -0.65
N ALA A 6 -1.48 -14.04 0.29
CA ALA A 6 -1.41 -13.30 1.54
C ALA A 6 -1.06 -11.81 1.31
N TYR A 7 -0.12 -11.52 0.40
CA TYR A 7 0.25 -10.14 0.07
C TYR A 7 -0.86 -9.43 -0.72
N LEU A 8 -1.51 -10.13 -1.64
CA LEU A 8 -2.66 -9.61 -2.37
C LEU A 8 -3.84 -9.30 -1.44
N HIS A 9 -4.10 -10.15 -0.44
CA HIS A 9 -5.11 -9.89 0.58
C HIS A 9 -4.79 -8.61 1.38
N HIS A 10 -3.55 -8.47 1.85
CA HIS A 10 -3.14 -7.26 2.57
C HIS A 10 -3.26 -6.00 1.71
N LEU A 11 -3.01 -6.10 0.40
CA LEU A 11 -3.17 -5.00 -0.55
C LEU A 11 -4.65 -4.60 -0.67
N LEU A 12 -5.54 -5.57 -0.87
CA LEU A 12 -6.99 -5.32 -0.94
C LEU A 12 -7.53 -4.71 0.36
N ASP A 13 -7.12 -5.23 1.52
CA ASP A 13 -7.51 -4.67 2.82
C ASP A 13 -7.06 -3.22 2.98
N ALA A 14 -5.80 -2.92 2.59
CA ALA A 14 -5.25 -1.58 2.68
C ALA A 14 -5.96 -0.60 1.75
N VAL A 15 -6.31 -1.02 0.52
CA VAL A 15 -7.10 -0.20 -0.41
C VAL A 15 -8.47 0.10 0.18
N GLY A 16 -9.19 -0.91 0.68
CA GLY A 16 -10.51 -0.69 1.28
C GLY A 16 -10.47 0.25 2.50
N ARG A 17 -9.40 0.20 3.29
CA ARG A 17 -9.19 1.15 4.41
C ARG A 17 -8.93 2.56 3.92
N ILE A 18 -8.13 2.74 2.86
CA ILE A 18 -7.90 4.06 2.26
C ILE A 18 -9.21 4.65 1.76
N GLU A 19 -10.01 3.86 1.04
CA GLU A 19 -11.32 4.30 0.54
C GLU A 19 -12.25 4.71 1.69
N ALA A 20 -12.31 3.92 2.77
CA ALA A 20 -13.12 4.24 3.94
C ALA A 20 -12.65 5.52 4.65
N CYS A 21 -11.33 5.68 4.84
CA CYS A 21 -10.75 6.89 5.45
C CYS A 21 -10.98 8.14 4.58
N ALA A 22 -10.83 8.00 3.26
CA ALA A 22 -10.97 9.10 2.31
C ALA A 22 -12.43 9.39 1.91
N ALA A 23 -13.40 8.59 2.36
CA ALA A 23 -14.83 8.75 2.02
C ALA A 23 -15.40 10.13 2.39
N GLY A 24 -14.80 10.81 3.36
CA GLY A 24 -15.17 12.19 3.73
C GLY A 24 -14.68 13.27 2.76
N GLY A 25 -13.99 12.89 1.68
CA GLY A 25 -13.49 13.79 0.67
C GLY A 25 -12.19 14.50 1.05
N LYS A 26 -11.70 15.30 0.09
CA LYS A 26 -10.40 15.97 0.18
C LYS A 26 -10.29 16.92 1.36
N ASP A 27 -11.32 17.71 1.64
CA ASP A 27 -11.25 18.73 2.68
C ASP A 27 -11.13 18.12 4.07
N ARG A 28 -11.89 17.04 4.34
CA ARG A 28 -11.79 16.28 5.59
C ARG A 28 -10.43 15.61 5.73
N LEU A 29 -9.94 14.99 4.66
CA LEU A 29 -8.61 14.38 4.65
C LEU A 29 -7.53 15.42 4.99
N LEU A 30 -7.59 16.62 4.42
CA LEU A 30 -6.61 17.68 4.69
C LEU A 30 -6.76 18.33 6.07
N ALA A 31 -7.97 18.31 6.64
CA ALA A 31 -8.25 18.90 7.95
C ALA A 31 -7.98 17.96 9.13
N GLU A 32 -8.02 16.63 8.93
CA GLU A 32 -7.89 15.64 10.01
C GLU A 32 -6.54 14.87 9.92
N PRO A 33 -5.53 15.20 10.75
CA PRO A 33 -4.23 14.52 10.72
C PRO A 33 -4.32 13.00 10.93
N ILE A 34 -5.24 12.54 11.78
CA ILE A 34 -5.47 11.11 12.03
C ILE A 34 -5.90 10.39 10.73
N VAL A 35 -6.72 11.03 9.89
CA VAL A 35 -7.14 10.46 8.61
C VAL A 35 -5.96 10.42 7.64
N GLN A 36 -5.10 11.44 7.64
CA GLN A 36 -3.87 11.47 6.83
C GLN A 36 -2.92 10.34 7.23
N ASP A 37 -2.65 10.20 8.53
CA ASP A 37 -1.79 9.16 9.08
C ASP A 37 -2.32 7.77 8.73
N ALA A 38 -3.64 7.57 8.81
CA ALA A 38 -4.28 6.33 8.42
C ALA A 38 -4.09 6.01 6.93
N VAL A 39 -4.24 7.01 6.04
CA VAL A 39 -4.00 6.83 4.60
C VAL A 39 -2.53 6.52 4.32
N ILE A 40 -1.61 7.29 4.89
CA ILE A 40 -0.16 7.11 4.72
C ILE A 40 0.26 5.71 5.18
N ARG A 41 -0.22 5.26 6.34
CA ARG A 41 0.10 3.94 6.87
C ARG A 41 -0.37 2.81 5.95
N ASN A 42 -1.57 2.92 5.37
CA ASN A 42 -2.06 1.92 4.43
C ASN A 42 -1.28 1.93 3.10
N LEU A 43 -0.83 3.10 2.63
CA LEU A 43 0.08 3.20 1.48
C LEU A 43 1.43 2.50 1.73
N GLU A 44 1.99 2.62 2.94
CA GLU A 44 3.19 1.87 3.33
C GLU A 44 2.97 0.35 3.29
N VAL A 45 1.84 -0.12 3.82
CA VAL A 45 1.46 -1.54 3.78
C VAL A 45 1.38 -2.05 2.35
N ILE A 46 0.77 -1.29 1.44
CA ILE A 46 0.72 -1.60 0.01
C ILE A 46 2.13 -1.68 -0.57
N GLY A 47 2.98 -0.70 -0.30
CA GLY A 47 4.35 -0.66 -0.80
C GLY A 47 5.18 -1.86 -0.32
N GLU A 48 5.01 -2.29 0.93
CA GLU A 48 5.68 -3.47 1.47
C GLU A 48 5.13 -4.77 0.87
N ALA A 49 3.81 -4.89 0.72
CA ALA A 49 3.20 -6.06 0.08
C ALA A 49 3.70 -6.24 -1.36
N VAL A 50 3.78 -5.15 -2.15
CA VAL A 50 4.24 -5.18 -3.56
C VAL A 50 5.70 -5.64 -3.69
N LYS A 51 6.60 -5.22 -2.80
CA LYS A 51 8.01 -5.69 -2.79
C LYS A 51 8.15 -7.19 -2.54
N ASN A 52 7.14 -7.78 -1.94
CA ASN A 52 7.11 -9.16 -1.52
C ASN A 52 6.33 -10.08 -2.48
N LEU A 53 5.75 -9.54 -3.55
CA LEU A 53 5.15 -10.34 -4.61
C LEU A 53 6.22 -11.08 -5.43
N SER A 54 5.84 -12.20 -6.04
CA SER A 54 6.69 -12.94 -6.96
C SER A 54 6.90 -12.14 -8.25
N PRO A 55 7.99 -12.36 -9.01
CA PRO A 55 8.29 -11.62 -10.24
C PRO A 55 7.17 -11.62 -11.28
N GLU A 56 6.36 -12.67 -11.31
CA GLU A 56 5.16 -12.81 -12.16
C GLU A 56 4.07 -11.77 -11.84
N HIS A 57 3.99 -11.29 -10.60
CA HIS A 57 3.00 -10.33 -10.11
C HIS A 57 3.61 -8.96 -9.75
N SER A 58 4.94 -8.84 -9.74
CA SER A 58 5.64 -7.60 -9.42
C SER A 58 6.26 -6.97 -10.67
N ILE A 59 5.96 -5.70 -10.94
CA ILE A 59 6.73 -4.91 -11.91
C ILE A 59 7.99 -4.42 -11.20
N GLN A 60 8.99 -5.30 -11.02
CA GLN A 60 10.26 -4.84 -10.48
C GLN A 60 11.01 -4.07 -11.57
N PRO A 61 11.35 -2.78 -11.36
CA PRO A 61 12.45 -2.20 -12.12
C PRO A 61 13.70 -3.03 -11.78
N GLY A 62 14.46 -3.45 -12.80
CA GLY A 62 15.68 -4.25 -12.64
C GLY A 62 16.60 -3.71 -11.54
N PRO A 63 17.47 -4.56 -10.96
CA PRO A 63 18.07 -4.38 -9.64
C PRO A 63 18.61 -2.97 -9.48
N SER A 64 17.82 -2.12 -8.82
CA SER A 64 18.26 -0.79 -8.45
C SER A 64 19.26 -0.99 -7.34
N SER A 65 20.52 -0.82 -7.71
CA SER A 65 21.70 -0.86 -6.87
C SER A 65 21.36 -0.26 -5.53
N ARG A 66 21.48 -1.09 -4.49
CA ARG A 66 21.55 -0.72 -3.09
C ARG A 66 22.47 0.50 -2.98
N ARG A 67 21.90 1.70 -3.02
CA ARG A 67 22.67 2.92 -2.78
C ARG A 67 23.01 2.90 -1.30
N ARG A 68 24.30 2.65 -1.06
CA ARG A 68 25.00 3.03 0.16
C ARG A 68 24.76 4.50 0.46
#